data_AF-A0A9W9S450-F1
#
_entry.id   AF-A0A9W9S450-F1
#
_cell.length_a   1.000
_cell.length_b   1.000
_cell.length_c   1.000
_cell.angle_alpha   90.00
_cell.angle_beta   90.00
_cell.angle_gamma   90.00
#
_symmetry.space_group_name_H-M   'P 1'
#
loop_
_entity.id
_entity.type
_entity.pdbx_description
1 polymer ?
#
loop_
_entity_poly.entity_id
_entity_poly.type
_entity_poly.pdbx_seq_one_letter_code
_entity_poly.pdbx_strand_id
1 'polypeptide(L)'
;MSQWIQMDCVARFIHQRVQLGFPGRTIVYYSTITHTRTMAGLLGYEGFFAEQADRAGILERFRGGIGKVLVATNALGMGIDIPDIRCVIHLGWPRTMLDYSQESGRAGRGGQPSEAIIIQPDSFHEPPIWFQLPAGADEKQVQAHQADIRLVREYLNVPLDGCRRAVLDGYLDGDFDGRTRIHCGDIIAQGLDEQRCDRCQPDWFHGLSYEVTRAMLPEAEIS
;
A
#
# COMPACT_ATOMS: atom_id res chain seq x y z
N MET A 1 3.40 -10.62 -18.65
CA MET A 1 3.02 -10.79 -17.23
C MET A 1 4.21 -10.39 -16.38
N SER A 2 4.01 -9.55 -15.37
CA SER A 2 5.12 -9.04 -14.55
C SER A 2 5.62 -10.11 -13.60
N GLN A 3 6.69 -10.82 -13.97
CA GLN A 3 7.23 -11.97 -13.22
C GLN A 3 7.68 -11.62 -11.80
N TRP A 4 7.96 -10.35 -11.51
CA TRP A 4 8.49 -9.92 -10.21
C TRP A 4 7.57 -10.25 -9.03
N ILE A 5 6.25 -10.23 -9.22
CA ILE A 5 5.30 -10.56 -8.14
C ILE A 5 5.43 -12.01 -7.66
N GLN A 6 5.95 -12.89 -8.54
CA GLN A 6 6.13 -14.31 -8.28
C GLN A 6 7.51 -14.61 -7.69
N MET A 7 8.35 -13.59 -7.50
CA MET A 7 9.64 -13.75 -6.85
C MET A 7 9.42 -14.14 -5.38
N ASP A 8 10.18 -15.14 -4.94
CA ASP A 8 10.11 -15.67 -3.58
C ASP A 8 10.31 -14.58 -2.51
N CYS A 9 11.17 -13.58 -2.78
CA CYS A 9 11.41 -12.47 -1.86
C CYS A 9 10.13 -11.66 -1.55
N VAL A 10 9.22 -11.49 -2.51
CA VAL A 10 7.97 -10.74 -2.32
C VAL A 10 7.04 -11.52 -1.38
N ALA A 11 6.83 -12.81 -1.65
CA ALA A 11 5.99 -13.66 -0.80
C ALA A 11 6.58 -13.79 0.61
N ARG A 12 7.89 -13.98 0.73
CA ARG A 12 8.61 -14.03 2.02
C ARG A 12 8.50 -12.72 2.79
N PHE A 13 8.64 -11.57 2.13
CA PHE A 13 8.45 -10.27 2.78
C PHE A 13 7.05 -10.15 3.38
N ILE A 14 6.01 -10.49 2.61
CA ILE A 14 4.63 -10.43 3.10
C ILE A 14 4.42 -11.40 4.27
N HIS A 15 4.93 -12.63 4.18
CA HIS A 15 4.85 -13.60 5.28
C HIS A 15 5.56 -13.11 6.55
N GLN A 16 6.77 -12.56 6.43
CA GLN A 16 7.50 -12.01 7.56
C GLN A 16 6.75 -10.82 8.16
N ARG A 17 6.18 -9.92 7.36
CA ARG A 17 5.37 -8.81 7.87
C ARG A 17 4.09 -9.26 8.56
N VAL A 18 3.44 -10.30 8.06
CA VAL A 18 2.25 -10.90 8.70
C VAL A 18 2.60 -11.59 10.02
N GLN A 19 3.85 -12.07 10.18
CA GLN A 19 4.32 -12.77 11.38
C GLN A 19 4.95 -11.84 12.43
N LEU A 20 5.72 -10.85 11.98
CA LEU A 20 6.56 -9.96 12.81
C LEU A 20 5.94 -8.58 13.00
N GLY A 21 5.06 -8.16 12.08
CA GLY A 21 4.37 -6.89 12.16
C GLY A 21 3.34 -6.87 13.29
N PHE A 22 2.56 -5.80 13.33
CA PHE A 22 1.55 -5.62 14.38
C PHE A 22 0.52 -6.77 14.38
N PRO A 23 0.17 -7.31 15.56
CA PRO A 23 -0.77 -8.42 15.66
C PRO A 23 -2.15 -8.00 15.14
N GLY A 24 -2.59 -8.61 14.04
CA GLY A 24 -3.89 -8.40 13.43
C GLY A 24 -3.94 -8.91 11.99
N ARG A 25 -4.81 -8.33 11.18
CA ARG A 25 -5.05 -8.73 9.79
C ARG A 25 -4.36 -7.83 8.77
N THR A 26 -4.04 -8.42 7.63
CA THR A 26 -3.39 -7.75 6.51
C THR A 26 -4.28 -7.79 5.26
N ILE A 27 -4.33 -6.68 4.53
CA ILE A 27 -4.90 -6.66 3.18
C ILE A 27 -3.77 -6.45 2.18
N VAL A 28 -3.73 -7.26 1.13
CA VAL A 28 -2.76 -7.13 0.03
C VAL A 28 -3.50 -6.73 -1.23
N TYR A 29 -3.31 -5.50 -1.71
CA TYR A 29 -3.93 -4.98 -2.92
C TYR A 29 -3.09 -5.23 -4.17
N TYR A 30 -3.77 -5.56 -5.28
CA TYR A 30 -3.22 -5.45 -6.63
C TYR A 30 -4.26 -4.93 -7.62
N SER A 31 -3.78 -4.34 -8.72
CA SER A 31 -4.63 -3.68 -9.72
C SER A 31 -5.40 -4.63 -10.65
N THR A 32 -5.02 -5.91 -10.71
CA THR A 32 -5.60 -6.89 -11.65
C THR A 32 -5.96 -8.21 -10.98
N ILE A 33 -7.10 -8.77 -11.38
CA ILE A 33 -7.63 -10.05 -10.89
C ILE A 33 -6.62 -11.18 -11.04
N THR A 34 -5.92 -11.24 -12.17
CA THR A 34 -4.95 -12.31 -12.46
C THR A 34 -3.83 -12.35 -11.42
N HIS A 35 -3.23 -11.21 -11.13
CA HIS A 35 -2.14 -11.12 -10.15
C HIS A 35 -2.66 -11.26 -8.71
N THR A 36 -3.86 -10.73 -8.40
CA THR A 36 -4.53 -11.00 -7.11
C THR A 36 -4.71 -12.50 -6.89
N ARG A 37 -5.18 -13.24 -7.90
CA ARG A 37 -5.33 -14.70 -7.83
C ARG A 37 -3.98 -15.39 -7.65
N THR A 38 -2.96 -14.99 -8.40
CA THR A 38 -1.60 -15.53 -8.28
C THR A 38 -1.04 -15.31 -6.88
N MET A 39 -1.10 -14.08 -6.36
CA MET A 39 -0.57 -13.75 -5.04
C MET A 39 -1.36 -14.46 -3.92
N ALA A 40 -2.69 -14.55 -4.03
CA ALA A 40 -3.51 -15.33 -3.09
C ALA A 40 -3.06 -16.80 -3.02
N GLY A 41 -2.80 -17.41 -4.18
CA GLY A 41 -2.27 -18.76 -4.27
C GLY A 41 -0.86 -18.91 -3.68
N LEU A 42 0.05 -17.97 -3.96
CA LEU A 42 1.41 -17.97 -3.44
C LEU A 42 1.46 -17.84 -1.92
N LEU A 43 0.61 -16.98 -1.34
CA LEU A 43 0.55 -16.78 0.11
C LEU A 43 -0.30 -17.82 0.84
N GLY A 44 -1.11 -18.62 0.11
CA GLY A 44 -2.03 -19.59 0.70
C GLY A 44 -3.24 -18.96 1.39
N TYR A 45 -3.76 -17.84 0.87
CA TYR A 45 -4.93 -17.13 1.43
C TYR A 45 -6.04 -16.91 0.39
N GLU A 46 -7.19 -16.41 0.85
CA GLU A 46 -8.33 -16.12 -0.02
C GLU A 46 -8.08 -14.86 -0.87
N GLY A 47 -8.56 -14.91 -2.12
CA GLY A 47 -8.54 -13.78 -3.06
C GLY A 47 -9.92 -13.12 -3.16
N PHE A 48 -9.97 -11.79 -3.13
CA PHE A 48 -11.20 -10.99 -3.24
C PHE A 48 -11.19 -10.10 -4.49
N PHE A 49 -12.03 -10.44 -5.47
CA PHE A 49 -12.11 -9.70 -6.74
C PHE A 49 -13.48 -9.85 -7.40
N ALA A 50 -13.76 -9.07 -8.45
CA ALA A 50 -15.10 -8.92 -9.01
C ALA A 50 -15.75 -10.25 -9.44
N GLU A 51 -14.98 -11.14 -10.09
CA GLU A 51 -15.47 -12.44 -10.59
C GLU A 51 -15.45 -13.56 -9.54
N GLN A 52 -15.18 -13.28 -8.27
CA GLN A 52 -15.31 -14.28 -7.22
C GLN A 52 -16.78 -14.67 -6.99
N ALA A 53 -17.05 -15.97 -6.94
CA ALA A 53 -18.42 -16.48 -6.75
C ALA A 53 -18.94 -16.24 -5.32
N ASP A 54 -18.10 -16.52 -4.30
CA ASP A 54 -18.45 -16.40 -2.88
C ASP A 54 -17.83 -15.15 -2.23
N ARG A 55 -18.00 -13.96 -2.83
CA ARG A 55 -17.44 -12.72 -2.25
C ARG A 55 -17.97 -12.44 -0.85
N ALA A 56 -19.27 -12.71 -0.63
CA ALA A 56 -19.91 -12.49 0.66
C ALA A 56 -19.31 -13.39 1.75
N GLY A 57 -19.19 -14.70 1.49
CA GLY A 57 -18.62 -15.63 2.45
C GLY A 57 -17.13 -15.40 2.70
N ILE A 58 -16.34 -15.06 1.67
CA ILE A 58 -14.93 -14.67 1.85
C ILE A 58 -14.81 -13.48 2.81
N LEU A 59 -15.61 -12.43 2.58
CA LEU A 59 -15.57 -11.24 3.42
C LEU A 59 -16.07 -11.54 4.84
N GLU A 60 -17.10 -12.37 5.00
CA GLU A 60 -17.61 -12.78 6.30
C GLU A 60 -16.56 -13.57 7.10
N ARG A 61 -15.91 -14.56 6.46
CA ARG A 61 -14.80 -15.33 7.06
C ARG A 61 -13.67 -14.41 7.49
N PHE A 62 -13.22 -13.54 6.58
CA PHE A 62 -12.15 -12.60 6.89
C PHE A 62 -12.54 -11.64 8.02
N ARG A 63 -13.78 -11.12 8.03
CA ARG A 63 -14.33 -10.29 9.11
C ARG A 63 -14.35 -11.02 10.45
N GLY A 64 -14.75 -12.29 10.44
CA GLY A 64 -14.78 -13.19 11.60
C GLY A 64 -13.40 -13.66 12.08
N GLY A 65 -12.30 -13.20 11.46
CA GLY A 65 -10.93 -13.53 11.86
C GLY A 65 -10.40 -14.82 11.26
N ILE A 66 -11.13 -15.44 10.32
CA ILE A 66 -10.65 -16.60 9.57
C ILE A 66 -9.74 -16.08 8.45
N GLY A 67 -8.45 -16.42 8.55
CA GLY A 67 -7.42 -15.96 7.63
C GLY A 67 -6.80 -14.63 8.08
N LYS A 68 -5.47 -14.60 8.18
CA LYS A 68 -4.73 -13.38 8.53
C LYS A 68 -4.57 -12.40 7.38
N VAL A 69 -4.68 -12.88 6.14
CA VAL A 69 -4.47 -12.08 4.93
C VAL A 69 -5.66 -12.20 4.01
N LEU A 70 -6.07 -11.08 3.43
CA LEU A 70 -6.99 -11.03 2.29
C LEU A 70 -6.27 -10.38 1.11
N VAL A 71 -6.14 -11.11 -0.01
CA VAL A 71 -5.53 -10.54 -1.22
C VAL A 71 -6.64 -10.00 -2.11
N ALA A 72 -6.65 -8.71 -2.38
CA ALA A 72 -7.79 -8.02 -2.97
C ALA A 72 -7.43 -7.21 -4.21
N THR A 73 -8.45 -6.95 -5.02
CA THR A 73 -8.47 -5.83 -5.97
C THR A 73 -9.26 -4.66 -5.36
N ASN A 74 -9.37 -3.55 -6.09
CA ASN A 74 -10.25 -2.43 -5.75
C ASN A 74 -11.73 -2.83 -5.57
N ALA A 75 -12.13 -4.03 -6.05
CA ALA A 75 -13.46 -4.59 -5.84
C ALA A 75 -13.83 -4.74 -4.35
N LEU A 76 -12.84 -4.77 -3.45
CA LEU A 76 -13.06 -4.74 -2.00
C LEU A 76 -13.88 -3.50 -1.58
N GLY A 77 -13.75 -2.39 -2.32
CA GLY A 77 -14.73 -1.31 -2.32
C GLY A 77 -14.81 -0.50 -1.02
N MET A 78 -15.59 0.57 -1.06
CA MET A 78 -15.80 1.47 0.09
C MET A 78 -16.66 0.79 1.18
N GLY A 79 -16.46 1.16 2.45
CA GLY A 79 -17.34 0.75 3.56
C GLY A 79 -16.98 -0.56 4.26
N ILE A 80 -15.83 -1.17 3.97
CA ILE A 80 -15.29 -2.23 4.83
C ILE A 80 -14.62 -1.58 6.03
N ASP A 81 -15.27 -1.74 7.17
CA ASP A 81 -14.78 -1.34 8.46
C ASP A 81 -14.41 -2.58 9.26
N ILE A 82 -13.11 -2.89 9.28
CA ILE A 82 -12.55 -4.00 10.06
C ILE A 82 -11.51 -3.36 10.99
N PRO A 83 -11.81 -3.21 12.28
CA PRO A 83 -10.98 -2.40 13.19
C PRO A 83 -9.56 -2.98 13.38
N ASP A 84 -9.43 -4.30 13.19
CA ASP A 84 -8.22 -5.07 13.39
C ASP A 84 -7.37 -5.25 12.10
N ILE A 85 -7.56 -4.41 11.08
CA ILE A 85 -6.58 -4.34 9.98
C ILE A 85 -5.36 -3.57 10.47
N ARG A 86 -4.20 -4.24 10.54
CA ARG A 86 -2.94 -3.68 11.02
C ARG A 86 -1.91 -3.44 9.93
N CYS A 87 -2.10 -4.02 8.76
CA CYS A 87 -1.22 -3.82 7.64
C CYS A 87 -2.02 -3.76 6.33
N VAL A 88 -1.69 -2.79 5.49
CA VAL A 88 -2.15 -2.74 4.11
C VAL A 88 -0.92 -2.73 3.21
N ILE A 89 -0.87 -3.66 2.26
CA ILE A 89 0.24 -3.80 1.32
C ILE A 89 -0.29 -3.59 -0.08
N HIS A 90 0.19 -2.58 -0.78
CA HIS A 90 -0.04 -2.38 -2.20
C HIS A 90 1.10 -2.99 -3.00
N LEU A 91 0.75 -3.89 -3.91
CA LEU A 91 1.71 -4.47 -4.83
C LEU A 91 1.67 -3.66 -6.14
N GLY A 92 2.80 -3.08 -6.52
CA GLY A 92 2.97 -2.26 -7.71
C GLY A 92 2.46 -0.82 -7.56
N TRP A 93 2.36 -0.15 -8.71
CA TRP A 93 2.03 1.27 -8.81
C TRP A 93 0.56 1.53 -8.40
N PRO A 94 0.29 2.38 -7.39
CA PRO A 94 -1.07 2.75 -7.01
C PRO A 94 -1.84 3.43 -8.13
N ARG A 95 -3.15 3.14 -8.28
CA ARG A 95 -3.96 3.65 -9.40
C ARG A 95 -4.17 5.16 -9.37
N THR A 96 -4.44 5.69 -8.19
CA THR A 96 -4.55 7.12 -7.91
C THR A 96 -4.10 7.34 -6.47
N MET A 97 -3.75 8.58 -6.10
CA MET A 97 -3.49 8.90 -4.69
C MET A 97 -4.76 8.83 -3.83
N LEU A 98 -5.94 9.02 -4.42
CA LEU A 98 -7.22 8.84 -3.73
C LEU A 98 -7.47 7.37 -3.39
N ASP A 99 -7.27 6.46 -4.34
CA ASP A 99 -7.45 5.03 -4.11
C ASP A 99 -6.46 4.56 -3.03
N TYR A 100 -5.19 4.97 -3.16
CA TYR A 100 -4.17 4.63 -2.17
C TYR A 100 -4.51 5.15 -0.77
N SER A 101 -4.94 6.41 -0.63
CA SER A 101 -5.27 7.01 0.67
C SER A 101 -6.46 6.31 1.33
N GLN A 102 -7.50 5.97 0.56
CA GLN A 102 -8.67 5.24 1.07
C GLN A 102 -8.33 3.80 1.45
N GLU A 103 -7.53 3.12 0.63
CA GLU A 103 -7.15 1.72 0.83
C GLU A 103 -6.19 1.56 2.01
N SER A 104 -5.15 2.38 2.09
CA SER A 104 -4.21 2.41 3.22
C SER A 104 -4.88 2.82 4.53
N GLY A 105 -5.83 3.77 4.50
CA GLY A 105 -6.64 4.21 5.64
C GLY A 105 -7.62 3.17 6.19
N ARG A 106 -7.61 1.93 5.68
CA ARG A 106 -8.25 0.78 6.32
C ARG A 106 -7.45 0.26 7.49
N ALA A 107 -6.13 0.40 7.44
CA ALA A 107 -5.28 0.13 8.57
C ALA A 107 -5.51 1.18 9.67
N GLY A 108 -5.22 0.86 10.92
CA GLY A 108 -5.20 1.87 11.98
C GLY A 108 -6.56 2.24 12.58
N ARG A 109 -7.68 1.75 12.05
CA ARG A 109 -9.03 2.15 12.50
C ARG A 109 -9.34 1.83 13.97
N GLY A 110 -8.72 0.80 14.53
CA GLY A 110 -8.79 0.47 15.96
C GLY A 110 -7.89 1.35 16.85
N GLY A 111 -7.23 2.38 16.32
CA GLY A 111 -6.32 3.26 17.05
C GLY A 111 -4.95 2.66 17.40
N GLN A 112 -4.73 1.38 17.06
CA GLN A 112 -3.46 0.71 17.25
C GLN A 112 -2.51 0.97 16.08
N PRO A 113 -1.19 0.99 16.33
CA PRO A 113 -0.18 1.11 15.27
C PRO A 113 -0.44 0.17 14.10
N SER A 114 -0.13 0.67 12.91
CA SER A 114 -0.37 -0.04 11.66
C SER A 114 0.56 0.42 10.56
N GLU A 115 0.79 -0.43 9.58
CA GLU A 115 1.66 -0.15 8.44
C GLU A 115 0.86 -0.04 7.14
N ALA A 116 1.28 0.90 6.28
CA ALA A 116 0.90 0.95 4.88
C ALA A 116 2.18 0.82 4.05
N ILE A 117 2.26 -0.22 3.22
CA ILE A 117 3.49 -0.60 2.50
C ILE A 117 3.18 -0.64 1.01
N ILE A 118 4.06 -0.06 0.19
CA ILE A 118 4.05 -0.26 -1.26
C ILE A 118 5.26 -1.12 -1.62
N ILE A 119 5.04 -2.21 -2.34
CA ILE A 119 6.11 -3.05 -2.90
C ILE A 119 6.09 -2.87 -4.41
N GLN A 120 7.18 -2.37 -4.98
CA GLN A 120 7.35 -2.29 -6.42
C GLN A 120 8.82 -2.53 -6.79
N PRO A 121 9.11 -2.99 -8.02
CA PRO A 121 10.47 -3.00 -8.53
C PRO A 121 11.02 -1.57 -8.63
N ASP A 122 12.31 -1.38 -8.33
CA ASP A 122 13.00 -0.09 -8.50
C ASP A 122 12.85 0.47 -9.92
N SER A 123 12.83 -0.41 -10.92
CA SER A 123 12.62 -0.04 -12.34
C SER A 123 11.28 0.62 -12.64
N PHE A 124 10.30 0.59 -11.72
CA PHE A 124 9.00 1.23 -11.89
C PHE A 124 9.13 2.72 -11.57
N HIS A 125 9.81 3.48 -12.44
CA HIS A 125 9.80 4.95 -12.41
C HIS A 125 8.63 5.54 -13.20
N GLU A 126 8.07 4.75 -14.11
CA GLU A 126 6.94 5.10 -14.97
C GLU A 126 5.76 4.15 -14.70
N PRO A 127 4.51 4.65 -14.83
CA PRO A 127 3.34 3.82 -14.65
C PRO A 127 3.33 2.68 -15.69
N PRO A 128 2.91 1.47 -15.29
CA PRO A 128 2.91 0.30 -16.17
C PRO A 128 1.94 0.46 -17.34
N ILE A 129 2.11 -0.33 -18.41
CA ILE A 129 1.30 -0.20 -19.63
C ILE A 129 -0.22 -0.31 -19.40
N TRP A 130 -0.64 -1.12 -18.43
CA TRP A 130 -2.06 -1.28 -18.07
C TRP A 130 -2.66 -0.06 -17.35
N PHE A 131 -1.83 0.93 -17.04
CA PHE A 131 -2.22 2.21 -16.47
C PHE A 131 -2.70 3.20 -17.55
N GLN A 132 -2.42 2.93 -18.83
CA GLN A 132 -2.78 3.83 -19.92
C GLN A 132 -4.30 3.99 -20.04
N LEU A 133 -4.72 5.20 -20.42
CA LEU A 133 -6.11 5.47 -20.74
C LEU A 133 -6.58 4.65 -21.95
N PRO A 134 -7.87 4.30 -22.01
CA PRO A 134 -8.45 3.69 -23.19
C PRO A 134 -8.35 4.62 -24.40
N ALA A 135 -8.28 4.03 -25.60
CA ALA A 135 -8.34 4.80 -26.84
C ALA A 135 -9.64 5.62 -26.91
N GLY A 136 -9.53 6.89 -27.31
CA GLY A 136 -10.68 7.79 -27.41
C GLY A 136 -11.02 8.55 -26.12
N ALA A 137 -10.15 8.53 -25.10
CA ALA A 137 -10.29 9.39 -23.92
C ALA A 137 -10.32 10.87 -24.32
N ASP A 138 -11.23 11.63 -23.72
CA ASP A 138 -11.34 13.07 -23.93
C ASP A 138 -10.23 13.86 -23.21
N GLU A 139 -10.10 15.15 -23.55
CA GLU A 139 -9.05 16.00 -22.98
C GLU A 139 -9.10 16.09 -21.45
N LYS A 140 -10.30 16.11 -20.86
CA LYS A 140 -10.46 16.18 -19.39
C LYS A 140 -9.99 14.89 -18.73
N GLN A 141 -10.32 13.74 -19.32
CA GLN A 141 -9.87 12.44 -18.86
C GLN A 141 -8.34 12.32 -18.93
N VAL A 142 -7.73 12.81 -20.03
CA VAL A 142 -6.27 12.86 -20.18
C VAL A 142 -5.63 13.75 -19.11
N GLN A 143 -6.16 14.95 -18.89
CA GLN A 143 -5.64 15.88 -17.88
C GLN A 143 -5.73 15.31 -16.46
N ALA A 144 -6.88 14.73 -16.09
CA ALA A 144 -7.08 14.10 -14.79
C ALA A 144 -6.11 12.94 -14.57
N HIS A 145 -5.99 12.05 -15.56
CA HIS A 145 -5.07 10.92 -15.48
C HIS A 145 -3.60 11.33 -15.34
N GLN A 146 -3.18 12.37 -16.08
CA GLN A 146 -1.83 12.92 -15.95
C GLN A 146 -1.61 13.56 -14.57
N ALA A 147 -2.63 14.17 -13.97
CA ALA A 147 -2.56 14.69 -12.61
C ALA A 147 -2.36 13.57 -11.58
N ASP A 148 -3.11 12.48 -11.71
CA ASP A 148 -2.95 11.29 -10.85
C ASP A 148 -1.55 10.69 -10.97
N ILE A 149 -1.03 10.53 -12.20
CA ILE A 149 0.33 10.02 -12.42
C ILE A 149 1.37 10.91 -11.73
N ARG A 150 1.24 12.25 -11.85
CA ARG A 150 2.17 13.19 -11.21
C ARG A 150 2.20 13.01 -9.69
N LEU A 151 1.03 12.95 -9.05
CA LEU A 151 0.92 12.81 -7.59
C LEU A 151 1.43 11.46 -7.09
N VAL A 152 1.10 10.36 -7.78
CA VAL A 152 1.62 9.04 -7.40
C VAL A 152 3.15 9.00 -7.58
N ARG A 153 3.68 9.59 -8.65
CA ARG A 153 5.12 9.68 -8.86
C ARG A 153 5.80 10.48 -7.76
N GLU A 154 5.25 11.63 -7.38
CA GLU A 154 5.75 12.44 -6.28
C GLU A 154 5.79 11.65 -4.97
N TYR A 155 4.70 10.95 -4.63
CA TYR A 155 4.63 10.12 -3.43
C TYR A 155 5.62 8.97 -3.42
N LEU A 156 5.80 8.27 -4.56
CA LEU A 156 6.70 7.14 -4.67
C LEU A 156 8.18 7.55 -4.63
N ASN A 157 8.52 8.71 -5.22
CA ASN A 157 9.88 9.20 -5.39
C ASN A 157 10.24 10.33 -4.41
N VAL A 158 9.63 10.36 -3.23
CA VAL A 158 10.04 11.28 -2.15
C VAL A 158 11.54 11.11 -1.90
N PRO A 159 12.33 12.21 -1.88
CA PRO A 159 13.77 12.14 -1.68
C PRO A 159 14.14 11.66 -0.28
N LEU A 160 15.41 11.34 -0.05
CA LEU A 160 15.89 10.80 1.23
C LEU A 160 15.67 11.75 2.42
N ASP A 161 15.68 13.06 2.19
CA ASP A 161 15.39 14.11 3.17
C ASP A 161 13.92 14.54 3.19
N GLY A 162 13.06 13.88 2.41
CA GLY A 162 11.63 14.19 2.32
C GLY A 162 10.74 13.44 3.31
N CYS A 163 9.42 13.56 3.14
CA CYS A 163 8.43 12.87 3.97
C CYS A 163 7.23 12.42 3.14
N ARG A 164 6.89 11.12 3.18
CA ARG A 164 5.70 10.59 2.50
C ARG A 164 4.40 11.16 3.08
N ARG A 165 4.39 11.44 4.39
CA ARG A 165 3.21 12.01 5.06
C ARG A 165 2.96 13.45 4.62
N ALA A 166 4.01 14.25 4.42
CA ALA A 166 3.88 15.62 3.91
C ALA A 166 3.21 15.65 2.53
N VAL A 167 3.60 14.76 1.61
CA VAL A 167 2.95 14.63 0.29
C VAL A 167 1.48 14.23 0.42
N LEU A 168 1.17 13.26 1.29
CA LEU A 168 -0.19 12.78 1.46
C LEU A 168 -1.11 13.83 2.11
N ASP A 169 -0.64 14.51 3.16
CA ASP A 169 -1.39 15.57 3.84
C ASP A 169 -1.57 16.78 2.91
N GLY A 170 -0.55 17.15 2.14
CA GLY A 170 -0.66 18.22 1.12
C GLY A 170 -1.70 17.90 0.04
N TYR A 171 -1.85 16.62 -0.33
CA TYR A 171 -2.88 16.17 -1.27
C TYR A 171 -4.30 16.17 -0.66
N LEU A 172 -4.45 15.69 0.57
CA LEU A 172 -5.76 15.50 1.21
C LEU A 172 -6.31 16.77 1.85
N ASP A 173 -5.46 17.46 2.61
CA ASP A 173 -5.85 18.53 3.52
C ASP A 173 -5.30 19.90 3.06
N GLY A 174 -4.27 19.91 2.22
CA GLY A 174 -3.58 21.13 1.80
C GLY A 174 -2.85 21.78 2.99
N ASP A 175 -2.98 23.10 3.14
CA ASP A 175 -2.48 23.80 4.32
C ASP A 175 -3.40 23.57 5.52
N PHE A 176 -2.92 22.80 6.50
CA PHE A 176 -3.64 22.55 7.75
C PHE A 176 -3.31 23.63 8.79
N ASP A 177 -4.31 24.40 9.23
CA ASP A 177 -4.17 25.42 10.29
C ASP A 177 -3.04 26.46 10.02
N GLY A 178 -2.81 26.79 8.74
CA GLY A 178 -1.75 27.71 8.31
C GLY A 178 -0.32 27.15 8.46
N ARG A 179 -0.17 25.84 8.69
CA ARG A 179 1.12 25.14 8.78
C ARG A 179 1.17 24.00 7.78
N THR A 180 2.14 24.07 6.88
CA THR A 180 2.47 22.95 5.99
C THR A 180 3.33 21.94 6.76
N ARG A 181 2.93 20.66 6.78
CA ARG A 181 3.77 19.58 7.31
C ARG A 181 5.03 19.43 6.47
N ILE A 182 6.19 19.30 7.11
CA ILE A 182 7.47 19.00 6.44
C ILE A 182 7.90 17.55 6.71
N HIS A 183 7.72 17.07 7.94
CA HIS A 183 8.08 15.72 8.39
C HIS A 183 6.97 15.05 9.22
N CYS A 184 7.10 13.72 9.38
CA CYS A 184 6.34 12.99 10.38
C CYS A 184 6.67 13.58 11.77
N GLY A 185 5.65 13.82 12.59
CA GLY A 185 5.79 14.40 13.92
C GLY A 185 5.75 15.93 13.98
N ASP A 186 5.63 16.66 12.87
CA ASP A 186 5.55 18.13 12.93
C ASP A 186 4.24 18.64 13.54
N ILE A 187 3.15 17.90 13.31
CA ILE A 187 1.81 18.22 13.79
C ILE A 187 1.46 17.22 14.89
N ILE A 188 2.13 17.31 16.05
CA ILE A 188 1.74 16.52 17.21
C ILE A 188 0.51 17.17 17.84
N ALA A 189 -0.68 16.71 17.42
CA ALA A 189 -1.88 16.91 18.21
C ALA A 189 -1.77 16.05 19.48
N GLN A 190 -1.59 16.69 20.64
CA GLN A 190 -1.97 16.14 21.95
C GLN A 190 -1.31 14.80 22.37
N GLY A 191 -0.01 14.61 22.12
CA GLY A 191 0.75 13.50 22.72
C GLY A 191 0.49 12.11 22.11
N LEU A 192 -0.01 12.04 20.87
CA LEU A 192 -0.03 10.81 20.10
C LEU A 192 1.33 10.58 19.42
N ASP A 193 1.89 9.38 19.59
CA ASP A 193 3.12 8.93 18.94
C ASP A 193 2.83 8.60 17.46
N GLU A 194 3.03 9.59 16.58
CA GLU A 194 2.84 9.42 15.14
C GLU A 194 3.85 8.42 14.57
N GLN A 195 3.35 7.34 13.95
CA GLN A 195 4.21 6.40 13.23
C GLN A 195 4.86 7.08 12.03
N ARG A 196 6.16 6.88 11.87
CA ARG A 196 6.97 7.56 10.85
C ARG A 196 6.96 6.78 9.54
N CYS A 197 7.04 7.51 8.42
CA CYS A 197 7.29 6.88 7.13
C CYS A 197 8.75 6.44 7.00
N ASP A 198 9.03 5.55 6.05
CA ASP A 198 10.35 5.07 5.64
C ASP A 198 11.38 6.19 5.36
N ARG A 199 10.93 7.39 4.94
CA ARG A 199 11.83 8.55 4.77
C ARG A 199 12.19 9.25 6.08
N CYS A 200 11.28 9.31 7.04
CA CYS A 200 11.53 9.89 8.37
C CYS A 200 12.08 8.86 9.38
N GLN A 201 12.08 7.58 9.01
CA GLN A 201 12.60 6.46 9.76
C GLN A 201 13.20 5.43 8.78
N PRO A 202 14.47 5.60 8.38
CA PRO A 202 15.11 4.77 7.36
C PRO A 202 15.35 3.32 7.82
N ASP A 203 15.32 3.06 9.13
CA ASP A 203 15.51 1.75 9.73
C ASP A 203 14.20 0.95 9.90
N TRP A 204 13.14 1.29 9.16
CA TRP A 204 11.82 0.66 9.22
C TRP A 204 11.79 -0.87 8.94
N PHE A 205 12.88 -1.42 8.41
CA PHE A 205 13.01 -2.84 8.03
C PHE A 205 13.50 -3.77 9.15
N HIS A 206 13.60 -3.27 10.39
CA HIS A 206 13.91 -4.10 11.55
C HIS A 206 13.03 -5.35 11.64
N GLY A 207 13.66 -6.50 11.94
CA GLY A 207 12.99 -7.80 12.06
C GLY A 207 12.97 -8.64 10.77
N LEU A 208 13.16 -8.03 9.60
CA LEU A 208 13.29 -8.80 8.37
C LEU A 208 14.58 -9.64 8.35
N SER A 209 14.50 -10.84 7.79
CA SER A 209 15.67 -11.69 7.59
C SER A 209 16.66 -11.04 6.63
N TYR A 210 17.96 -11.26 6.82
CA TYR A 210 19.02 -10.75 5.92
C TYR A 210 18.73 -11.02 4.44
N GLU A 211 18.28 -12.24 4.09
CA GLU A 211 17.94 -12.62 2.71
C GLU A 211 16.84 -11.74 2.11
N VAL A 212 15.79 -11.45 2.88
CA VAL A 212 14.68 -10.59 2.45
C VAL A 212 15.13 -9.15 2.36
N THR A 213 15.82 -8.63 3.39
CA THR A 213 16.34 -7.25 3.40
C THR A 213 17.20 -6.99 2.17
N ARG A 214 18.14 -7.91 1.88
CA ARG A 214 19.07 -7.78 0.75
C ARG A 214 18.44 -8.00 -0.63
N ALA A 215 17.24 -8.57 -0.69
CA ALA A 215 16.51 -8.81 -1.94
C ALA A 215 15.40 -7.78 -2.20
N MET A 216 14.96 -7.04 -1.16
CA MET A 216 13.84 -6.11 -1.22
C MET A 216 14.25 -4.65 -1.14
N LEU A 217 15.42 -4.34 -0.56
CA LEU A 217 15.89 -2.97 -0.40
C LEU A 217 16.98 -2.61 -1.42
N PRO A 218 17.03 -1.36 -1.90
CA PRO A 218 18.16 -0.86 -2.69
C PRO A 218 19.46 -0.97 -1.89
N GLU A 219 20.59 -1.25 -2.54
CA GLU A 219 21.90 -1.37 -1.86
C GLU A 219 22.27 -0.10 -1.06
N ALA A 220 21.84 1.08 -1.54
CA ALA A 220 22.05 2.36 -0.87
C ALA A 220 21.30 2.52 0.46
N GLU A 221 20.29 1.68 0.75
CA GLU A 221 19.53 1.69 2.01
C GLU A 221 20.06 0.65 3.03
N ILE A 222 21.02 -0.19 2.65
CA ILE A 222 21.55 -1.30 3.49
C ILE A 222 22.88 -0.94 4.17
N SER A 223 23.56 0.13 3.75
CA SER A 223 24.92 0.50 4.21
C SER A 223 24.95 1.25 5.54
#